data_AF-A0A956G552-F1
#
_entry.id   AF-A0A956G552-F1
#
_cell.length_a   1.000
_cell.length_b   1.000
_cell.length_c   1.000
_cell.angle_alpha   90.00
_cell.angle_beta   90.00
_cell.angle_gamma   90.00
#
_symmetry.space_group_name_H-M   'P 1'
#
loop_
_entity.id
_entity.type
_entity.pdbx_description
1 polymer ?
#
loop_
_entity_poly.entity_id
_entity_poly.type
_entity_poly.pdbx_seq_one_letter_code
_entity_poly.pdbx_strand_id
1 'polypeptide(L)'
;KANVPSLEEFARDALSGELGITVPARAGLTFGKQRDDDGVSDPEIKDADYDALVFFMKSLAPPPRKPIDSARAAAGAALFARIGCQRCHVPELRTADGTPVPLYSDLLLHDVMAVGALGVPSGAASGRELRTPPLWGLSGSAPYMHDGRAATIEQAIERHDGEGRAARAAFRELDSAARATLLEFLGSL
;
A
#
# COMPACT_ATOMS: atom_id res chain seq x y z
N LYS A 1 -4.23 3.48 6.34
CA LYS A 1 -3.78 4.12 7.59
C LYS A 1 -2.27 4.04 7.71
N ALA A 2 -1.64 5.06 8.30
CA ALA A 2 -0.20 5.33 8.23
C ALA A 2 0.38 5.64 9.63
N ASN A 3 -0.15 4.96 10.65
CA ASN A 3 0.08 5.28 12.06
C ASN A 3 1.45 4.81 12.56
N VAL A 4 2.05 3.88 11.84
CA VAL A 4 3.30 3.22 12.20
C VAL A 4 4.42 3.87 11.38
N PRO A 5 5.40 4.52 12.04
CA PRO A 5 6.30 5.45 11.36
C PRO A 5 7.51 4.78 10.71
N SER A 6 7.79 3.51 11.01
CA SER A 6 8.99 2.81 10.52
C SER A 6 8.75 1.30 10.39
N LEU A 7 9.66 0.61 9.71
CA LEU A 7 9.63 -0.86 9.60
C LEU A 7 9.92 -1.53 10.95
N GLU A 8 10.71 -0.89 11.81
CA GLU A 8 10.91 -1.30 13.20
C GLU A 8 9.61 -1.30 13.98
N GLU A 9 8.90 -0.17 14.00
CA GLU A 9 7.64 -0.06 14.72
C GLU A 9 6.57 -0.99 14.12
N PHE A 10 6.60 -1.21 12.79
CA PHE A 10 5.71 -2.16 12.12
C PHE A 10 5.98 -3.60 12.53
N ALA A 11 7.24 -4.01 12.56
CA ALA A 11 7.61 -5.35 13.01
C ALA A 11 7.14 -5.57 14.46
N ARG A 12 7.29 -4.57 15.34
CA ARG A 12 6.85 -4.66 16.74
C ARG A 12 5.34 -4.75 16.88
N ASP A 13 4.62 -3.89 16.16
CA ASP A 13 3.15 -3.88 16.14
C ASP A 13 2.60 -5.20 15.61
N ALA A 14 3.16 -5.71 14.50
CA ALA A 14 2.73 -6.98 13.90
C ALA A 14 3.06 -8.19 14.79
N LEU A 15 4.27 -8.26 15.36
CA LEU A 15 4.66 -9.35 16.26
C LEU A 15 3.69 -9.45 17.44
N SER A 16 3.43 -8.34 18.12
CA SER A 16 2.58 -8.38 19.31
C SER A 16 1.08 -8.37 19.01
N GLY A 17 0.63 -7.57 18.06
CA GLY A 17 -0.78 -7.36 17.75
C GLY A 17 -1.41 -8.50 16.94
N GLU A 18 -0.63 -9.09 16.02
CA GLU A 18 -1.14 -10.12 15.11
C GLU A 18 -0.70 -11.53 15.51
N LEU A 19 0.53 -11.68 16.04
CA LEU A 19 1.08 -12.99 16.42
C LEU A 19 1.09 -13.24 17.92
N GLY A 20 0.82 -12.22 18.74
CA GLY A 20 0.88 -12.32 20.21
C GLY A 20 2.31 -12.32 20.78
N ILE A 21 3.33 -12.16 19.93
CA ILE A 21 4.73 -12.31 20.34
C ILE A 21 5.22 -11.09 21.11
N THR A 22 5.78 -11.32 22.31
CA THR A 22 6.38 -10.22 23.09
C THR A 22 7.75 -9.81 22.57
N VAL A 23 8.00 -8.50 22.57
CA VAL A 23 9.17 -7.86 21.93
C VAL A 23 10.09 -7.19 22.94
N PRO A 24 11.41 -7.13 22.69
CA PRO A 24 12.36 -6.51 23.61
C PRO A 24 12.10 -5.01 23.79
N ALA A 25 12.40 -4.47 24.98
CA ALA A 25 12.32 -3.05 25.26
C ALA A 25 13.43 -2.28 24.50
N ARG A 26 13.09 -1.24 23.74
CA ARG A 26 14.05 -0.43 22.99
C ARG A 26 13.74 1.05 23.10
N ALA A 27 14.75 1.85 23.44
CA ALA A 27 14.59 3.30 23.55
C ALA A 27 14.18 3.92 22.20
N GLY A 28 13.15 4.77 22.23
CA GLY A 28 12.64 5.45 21.03
C GLY A 28 11.63 4.65 20.20
N LEU A 29 11.35 3.40 20.54
CA LEU A 29 10.28 2.59 19.93
C LEU A 29 9.08 2.54 20.87
N THR A 30 7.87 2.61 20.31
CA THR A 30 6.61 2.89 21.02
C THR A 30 5.56 1.80 20.84
N PHE A 31 5.70 0.94 19.81
CA PHE A 31 4.81 -0.19 19.56
C PHE A 31 5.32 -1.50 20.16
N GLY A 32 4.43 -2.48 20.23
CA GLY A 32 4.70 -3.84 20.70
C GLY A 32 4.56 -4.03 22.20
N LYS A 33 4.16 -5.25 22.59
CA LYS A 33 3.97 -5.68 23.97
C LYS A 33 5.27 -6.30 24.46
N GLN A 34 5.78 -5.82 25.61
CA GLN A 34 7.06 -6.31 26.16
C GLN A 34 6.90 -7.49 27.10
N ARG A 35 5.70 -7.67 27.64
CA ARG A 35 5.39 -8.71 28.61
C ARG A 35 3.96 -9.17 28.48
N ASP A 36 3.73 -10.44 28.78
CA ASP A 36 2.40 -10.94 29.04
C ASP A 36 2.35 -12.00 30.14
N ASP A 37 1.29 -12.80 30.13
CA ASP A 37 0.98 -13.76 31.20
C ASP A 37 0.47 -15.06 30.58
N ASP A 38 1.12 -15.51 29.51
CA ASP A 38 0.80 -16.77 28.83
C ASP A 38 1.64 -17.96 29.33
N GLY A 39 2.59 -17.69 30.23
CA GLY A 39 3.50 -18.68 30.82
C GLY A 39 4.80 -18.91 30.04
N VAL A 40 5.04 -18.17 28.96
CA VAL A 40 6.32 -18.14 28.23
C VAL A 40 7.20 -17.01 28.77
N SER A 41 8.52 -17.18 28.70
CA SER A 41 9.46 -16.17 29.21
C SER A 41 9.58 -15.00 28.24
N ASP A 42 9.33 -13.80 28.77
CA ASP A 42 9.44 -12.55 28.03
C ASP A 42 10.86 -11.94 28.01
N PRO A 43 11.23 -11.20 26.95
CA PRO A 43 10.53 -11.15 25.67
C PRO A 43 10.74 -12.46 24.90
N GLU A 44 9.69 -12.92 24.20
CA GLU A 44 9.74 -14.17 23.45
C GLU A 44 10.68 -14.09 22.24
N ILE A 45 10.64 -13.00 21.48
CA ILE A 45 11.63 -12.74 20.43
C ILE A 45 12.88 -12.09 21.02
N LYS A 46 14.04 -12.62 20.66
CA LYS A 46 15.33 -12.07 21.10
C LYS A 46 15.70 -10.86 20.25
N ASP A 47 16.51 -9.97 20.82
CA ASP A 47 17.00 -8.77 20.11
C ASP A 47 17.65 -9.08 18.75
N ALA A 48 18.50 -10.12 18.70
CA ALA A 48 19.19 -10.50 17.47
C ALA A 48 18.22 -10.99 16.38
N ASP A 49 17.17 -11.73 16.75
CA ASP A 49 16.18 -12.25 15.81
C ASP A 49 15.26 -11.12 15.32
N TYR A 50 14.90 -10.19 16.20
CA TYR A 50 14.17 -8.98 15.82
C TYR A 50 15.00 -8.09 14.86
N ASP A 51 16.29 -7.89 15.14
CA ASP A 51 17.18 -7.13 14.25
C ASP A 51 17.33 -7.81 12.89
N ALA A 52 17.46 -9.14 12.87
CA ALA A 52 17.51 -9.91 11.63
C ALA A 52 16.20 -9.78 10.82
N LEU A 53 15.03 -9.80 11.48
CA LEU A 53 13.73 -9.60 10.84
C LEU A 53 13.62 -8.20 10.21
N VAL A 54 13.96 -7.14 10.95
CA VAL A 54 13.93 -5.77 10.44
C VAL A 54 14.91 -5.60 9.28
N PHE A 55 16.13 -6.14 9.41
CA PHE A 55 17.13 -6.11 8.35
C PHE A 55 16.64 -6.82 7.08
N PHE A 56 16.01 -7.99 7.24
CA PHE A 56 15.40 -8.74 6.14
C PHE A 56 14.35 -7.89 5.43
N MET A 57 13.39 -7.30 6.16
CA MET A 57 12.35 -6.43 5.59
C MET A 57 12.92 -5.24 4.82
N LYS A 58 13.96 -4.59 5.37
CA LYS A 58 14.65 -3.46 4.71
C LYS A 58 15.42 -3.86 3.46
N SER A 59 15.79 -5.13 3.34
CA SER A 59 16.59 -5.67 2.24
C SER A 59 15.75 -6.26 1.11
N LEU A 60 14.41 -6.30 1.25
CA LEU A 60 13.52 -6.77 0.20
C LEU A 60 13.43 -5.75 -0.93
N ALA A 61 13.83 -6.17 -2.14
CA ALA A 61 13.58 -5.42 -3.35
C ALA A 61 12.07 -5.38 -3.67
N PRO A 62 11.57 -4.33 -4.34
CA PRO A 62 10.20 -4.31 -4.83
C PRO A 62 9.96 -5.45 -5.82
N PRO A 63 8.74 -6.03 -5.88
CA PRO A 63 8.39 -7.01 -6.89
C PRO A 63 8.71 -6.51 -8.31
N PRO A 64 9.33 -7.33 -9.17
CA PRO A 64 9.61 -6.93 -10.53
C PRO A 64 8.30 -6.76 -11.32
N ARG A 65 8.27 -5.76 -12.18
CA ARG A 65 7.18 -5.55 -13.14
C ARG A 65 7.06 -6.77 -14.06
N LYS A 66 5.84 -7.21 -14.35
CA LYS A 66 5.60 -8.24 -15.38
C LYS A 66 5.97 -7.70 -16.77
N PRO A 67 6.48 -8.55 -17.68
CA PRO A 67 6.79 -8.14 -19.04
C PRO A 67 5.58 -7.54 -19.76
N ILE A 68 5.81 -6.42 -20.46
CA ILE A 68 4.82 -5.72 -21.28
C ILE A 68 5.55 -5.04 -22.44
N ASP A 69 4.91 -4.94 -23.60
CA ASP A 69 5.45 -4.17 -24.72
C ASP A 69 5.64 -2.69 -24.35
N SER A 70 6.75 -2.10 -24.81
CA SER A 70 7.12 -0.72 -24.46
C SER A 70 6.11 0.33 -24.93
N ALA A 71 5.53 0.15 -26.12
CA ALA A 71 4.53 1.08 -26.64
C ALA A 71 3.20 0.93 -25.88
N ARG A 72 2.81 -0.30 -25.52
CA ARG A 72 1.65 -0.56 -24.65
C ARG A 72 1.85 0.03 -23.25
N ALA A 73 3.04 -0.13 -22.67
CA ALA A 73 3.37 0.44 -21.37
C ALA A 73 3.29 1.97 -21.38
N ALA A 74 3.84 2.62 -22.42
CA ALA A 74 3.79 4.07 -22.57
C ALA A 74 2.35 4.58 -22.79
N ALA A 75 1.58 3.90 -23.65
CA ALA A 75 0.18 4.25 -23.89
C ALA A 75 -0.68 4.11 -22.62
N GLY A 76 -0.51 3.03 -21.86
CA GLY A 76 -1.21 2.82 -20.60
C GLY A 76 -0.81 3.81 -19.51
N ALA A 77 0.47 4.16 -19.39
CA ALA A 77 0.93 5.22 -18.49
C ALA A 77 0.35 6.60 -18.86
N ALA A 78 0.27 6.92 -20.15
CA ALA A 78 -0.35 8.15 -20.63
C ALA A 78 -1.86 8.18 -20.31
N LEU A 79 -2.57 7.06 -20.50
CA LEU A 79 -3.97 6.92 -20.12
C LEU A 79 -4.18 7.09 -18.61
N PHE A 80 -3.33 6.44 -17.81
CA PHE A 80 -3.34 6.51 -16.35
C PHE A 80 -3.20 7.96 -15.85
N ALA A 81 -2.26 8.71 -16.43
CA ALA A 81 -2.10 10.13 -16.13
C ALA A 81 -3.31 10.96 -16.59
N ARG A 82 -3.78 10.74 -17.83
CA ARG A 82 -4.87 11.49 -18.45
C ARG A 82 -6.20 11.38 -17.70
N ILE A 83 -6.54 10.18 -17.21
CA ILE A 83 -7.79 9.98 -16.44
C ILE A 83 -7.65 10.39 -14.97
N GLY A 84 -6.45 10.77 -14.53
CA GLY A 84 -6.21 11.34 -13.21
C GLY A 84 -5.80 10.35 -12.12
N CYS A 85 -5.49 9.08 -12.45
CA CYS A 85 -5.00 8.12 -11.46
C CYS A 85 -3.72 8.62 -10.77
N GLN A 86 -2.85 9.30 -11.53
CA GLN A 86 -1.56 9.80 -11.04
C GLN A 86 -1.65 10.83 -9.90
N ARG A 87 -2.84 11.38 -9.60
CA ARG A 87 -2.98 12.42 -8.58
C ARG A 87 -2.63 11.90 -7.18
N CYS A 88 -2.95 10.64 -6.91
CA CYS A 88 -2.57 9.94 -5.67
C CYS A 88 -1.53 8.85 -5.98
N HIS A 89 -1.71 8.12 -7.09
CA HIS A 89 -0.75 7.11 -7.52
C HIS A 89 0.39 7.72 -8.34
N VAL A 90 1.15 8.63 -7.71
CA VAL A 90 2.24 9.38 -8.33
C VAL A 90 3.31 8.43 -8.87
N PRO A 91 3.67 8.47 -10.18
CA PRO A 91 4.53 7.45 -10.79
C PRO A 91 5.86 7.23 -10.10
N GLU A 92 6.48 8.30 -9.60
CA GLU A 92 7.82 8.28 -9.00
C GLU A 92 7.93 9.26 -7.83
N LEU A 93 8.56 8.81 -6.75
CA LEU A 93 9.12 9.68 -5.70
C LEU A 93 10.65 9.64 -5.76
N ARG A 94 11.30 10.60 -5.10
CA ARG A 94 12.77 10.65 -5.00
C ARG A 94 13.22 10.49 -3.57
N THR A 95 14.26 9.67 -3.37
CA THR A 95 15.00 9.60 -2.11
C THR A 95 15.77 10.91 -1.84
N ALA A 96 16.32 11.05 -0.64
CA ALA A 96 17.11 12.22 -0.26
C ALA A 96 18.35 12.44 -1.14
N ASP A 97 18.93 11.37 -1.69
CA ASP A 97 20.06 11.43 -2.64
C ASP A 97 19.62 11.59 -4.11
N GLY A 98 18.31 11.74 -4.36
CA GLY A 98 17.75 11.98 -5.69
C GLY A 98 17.44 10.72 -6.50
N THR A 99 17.71 9.53 -5.96
CA THR A 99 17.41 8.24 -6.63
C THR A 99 15.90 8.12 -6.90
N PRO A 100 15.49 7.85 -8.16
CA PRO A 100 14.09 7.67 -8.50
C PRO A 100 13.53 6.35 -7.95
N VAL A 101 12.32 6.41 -7.39
CA VAL A 101 11.59 5.28 -6.85
C VAL A 101 10.22 5.20 -7.54
N PRO A 102 10.03 4.35 -8.56
CA PRO A 102 8.84 4.36 -9.39
C PRO A 102 7.66 3.59 -8.76
N LEU A 103 7.19 4.02 -7.59
CA LEU A 103 6.23 3.29 -6.75
C LEU A 103 4.74 3.45 -7.10
N TYR A 104 4.37 4.44 -7.94
CA TYR A 104 2.96 4.74 -8.24
C TYR A 104 2.13 5.02 -6.97
N SER A 105 2.65 5.86 -6.09
CA SER A 105 2.04 6.27 -4.83
C SER A 105 2.73 7.52 -4.30
N ASP A 106 1.96 8.41 -3.70
CA ASP A 106 2.45 9.55 -2.93
C ASP A 106 2.65 9.24 -1.43
N LEU A 107 2.27 8.03 -1.00
CA LEU A 107 2.27 7.56 0.40
C LEU A 107 1.39 8.41 1.33
N LEU A 108 0.53 9.28 0.79
CA LEU A 108 -0.37 10.13 1.56
C LEU A 108 -1.69 9.42 1.85
N LEU A 109 -2.50 10.03 2.73
CA LEU A 109 -3.84 9.58 3.06
C LEU A 109 -4.86 10.27 2.16
N HIS A 110 -5.79 9.51 1.59
CA HIS A 110 -6.88 10.01 0.75
C HIS A 110 -8.21 9.36 1.09
N ASP A 111 -9.29 10.14 1.02
CA ASP A 111 -10.65 9.64 1.05
C ASP A 111 -10.98 8.99 -0.29
N VAL A 112 -10.90 7.67 -0.35
CA VAL A 112 -11.24 6.86 -1.54
C VAL A 112 -12.49 6.00 -1.33
N MET A 113 -13.21 6.24 -0.23
CA MET A 113 -14.29 5.36 0.25
C MET A 113 -15.66 5.99 0.02
N ALA A 114 -16.67 5.14 -0.18
CA ALA A 114 -18.05 5.61 -0.35
C ALA A 114 -18.55 6.43 0.85
N VAL A 115 -19.46 7.37 0.62
CA VAL A 115 -20.15 8.08 1.70
C VAL A 115 -20.86 7.07 2.61
N GLY A 116 -20.67 7.20 3.91
CA GLY A 116 -21.22 6.26 4.90
C GLY A 116 -20.43 4.96 5.05
N ALA A 117 -19.31 4.78 4.34
CA ALA A 117 -18.41 3.67 4.58
C ALA A 117 -17.92 3.69 6.03
N LEU A 118 -18.02 2.54 6.70
CA LEU A 118 -17.47 2.35 8.03
C LEU A 118 -15.95 2.26 7.94
N GLY A 119 -15.28 2.92 8.87
CA GLY A 119 -13.85 2.83 9.04
C GLY A 119 -13.46 3.39 10.39
N VAL A 120 -12.30 2.98 10.88
CA VAL A 120 -11.81 3.44 12.18
C VAL A 120 -11.10 4.78 11.95
N PRO A 121 -11.40 5.88 12.63
CA PRO A 121 -10.59 7.11 12.54
C PRO A 121 -9.20 6.91 13.17
N SER A 122 -8.24 7.79 12.89
CA SER A 122 -6.93 7.76 13.56
C SER A 122 -6.24 9.12 13.53
N GLY A 123 -5.96 9.67 14.70
CA GLY A 123 -5.42 11.04 14.81
C GLY A 123 -6.37 12.03 14.14
N ALA A 124 -5.84 12.83 13.21
CA ALA A 124 -6.61 13.77 12.41
C ALA A 124 -7.31 13.14 11.18
N ALA A 125 -6.95 11.90 10.81
CA ALA A 125 -7.53 11.22 9.67
C ALA A 125 -8.89 10.59 10.01
N SER A 126 -9.86 10.79 9.14
CA SER A 126 -11.16 10.14 9.17
C SER A 126 -11.05 8.64 8.92
N GLY A 127 -12.13 7.90 9.19
CA GLY A 127 -12.19 6.46 8.89
C GLY A 127 -12.19 6.12 7.40
N ARG A 128 -12.36 7.12 6.53
CA ARG A 128 -12.45 6.94 5.07
C ARG A 128 -11.12 7.20 4.37
N GLU A 129 -10.16 7.77 5.09
CA GLU A 129 -8.83 8.10 4.60
C GLU A 129 -7.87 6.91 4.69
N LEU A 130 -7.38 6.48 3.54
CA LEU A 130 -6.48 5.34 3.40
C LEU A 130 -5.17 5.80 2.77
N ARG A 131 -4.08 5.14 3.18
CA ARG A 131 -2.77 5.43 2.58
C ARG A 131 -2.78 4.89 1.17
N THR A 132 -2.36 5.68 0.18
CA THR A 132 -2.21 5.20 -1.19
C THR A 132 -1.19 4.06 -1.23
N PRO A 133 -1.58 2.80 -1.47
CA PRO A 133 -0.61 1.72 -1.54
C PRO A 133 0.26 1.89 -2.80
N PRO A 134 1.58 1.62 -2.73
CA PRO A 134 2.39 1.44 -3.93
C PRO A 134 1.74 0.44 -4.88
N LEU A 135 1.76 0.69 -6.19
CA LEU A 135 1.23 -0.27 -7.17
C LEU A 135 2.27 -1.34 -7.58
N TRP A 136 3.42 -1.40 -6.92
CA TRP A 136 4.37 -2.50 -7.11
C TRP A 136 3.77 -3.85 -6.73
N GLY A 137 3.86 -4.81 -7.64
CA GLY A 137 3.29 -6.14 -7.46
C GLY A 137 1.77 -6.16 -7.52
N LEU A 138 1.11 -5.10 -8.02
CA LEU A 138 -0.35 -4.98 -8.07
C LEU A 138 -0.96 -6.26 -8.67
N SER A 139 -0.45 -6.70 -9.81
CA SER A 139 -0.96 -7.85 -10.56
C SER A 139 -0.80 -9.22 -9.86
N GLY A 140 -0.11 -9.29 -8.73
CA GLY A 140 0.07 -10.49 -7.91
C GLY A 140 -0.60 -10.40 -6.52
N SER A 141 -1.33 -9.32 -6.23
CA SER A 141 -1.75 -8.97 -4.87
C SER A 141 -3.26 -9.06 -4.60
N ALA A 142 -4.04 -9.62 -5.53
CA ALA A 142 -5.48 -9.79 -5.34
C ALA A 142 -5.80 -10.60 -4.06
N PRO A 143 -6.90 -10.30 -3.35
CA PRO A 143 -7.90 -9.28 -3.68
C PRO A 143 -7.48 -7.85 -3.31
N TYR A 144 -8.18 -6.87 -3.86
CA TYR A 144 -7.88 -5.45 -3.79
C TYR A 144 -8.83 -4.68 -2.86
N MET A 145 -8.48 -3.41 -2.64
CA MET A 145 -9.00 -2.52 -1.60
C MET A 145 -8.56 -2.95 -0.20
N HIS A 146 -8.62 -2.03 0.77
CA HIS A 146 -8.16 -2.26 2.15
C HIS A 146 -8.90 -3.39 2.90
N ASP A 147 -10.02 -3.85 2.36
CA ASP A 147 -10.91 -4.87 2.93
C ASP A 147 -11.08 -6.09 2.02
N GLY A 148 -10.29 -6.17 0.94
CA GLY A 148 -10.28 -7.33 0.05
C GLY A 148 -11.57 -7.57 -0.75
N ARG A 149 -12.50 -6.60 -0.85
CA ARG A 149 -13.80 -6.82 -1.51
C ARG A 149 -13.80 -6.74 -3.04
N ALA A 150 -12.66 -6.45 -3.66
CA ALA A 150 -12.50 -6.41 -5.12
C ALA A 150 -11.62 -7.57 -5.58
N ALA A 151 -12.15 -8.45 -6.43
CA ALA A 151 -11.40 -9.59 -6.95
C ALA A 151 -10.51 -9.21 -8.15
N THR A 152 -10.82 -8.10 -8.85
CA THR A 152 -10.09 -7.65 -10.04
C THR A 152 -9.67 -6.19 -9.93
N ILE A 153 -8.64 -5.79 -10.69
CA ILE A 153 -8.18 -4.40 -10.78
C ILE A 153 -9.33 -3.49 -11.25
N GLU A 154 -10.12 -3.93 -12.22
CA GLU A 154 -11.30 -3.18 -12.69
C GLU A 154 -12.33 -3.00 -11.57
N GLN A 155 -12.63 -4.04 -10.79
CA GLN A 155 -13.53 -3.91 -9.63
C GLN A 155 -12.96 -2.96 -8.56
N ALA A 156 -11.63 -2.90 -8.39
CA ALA A 156 -10.99 -1.95 -7.49
C ALA A 156 -11.18 -0.51 -7.99
N ILE A 157 -10.93 -0.25 -9.28
CA ILE A 157 -11.15 1.07 -9.91
C ILE A 157 -12.61 1.50 -9.72
N GLU A 158 -13.57 0.61 -9.96
CA GLU A 158 -15.00 0.90 -9.82
C GLU A 158 -15.44 1.23 -8.38
N ARG A 159 -14.63 0.85 -7.38
CA ARG A 159 -14.90 1.13 -5.97
C ARG A 159 -14.28 2.44 -5.46
N HIS A 160 -13.42 3.08 -6.24
CA HIS A 160 -12.89 4.39 -5.87
C HIS A 160 -14.02 5.42 -5.80
N ASP A 161 -14.18 6.04 -4.63
CA ASP A 161 -15.09 7.15 -4.40
C ASP A 161 -14.32 8.33 -3.79
N GLY A 162 -14.99 9.28 -3.15
CA GLY A 162 -14.32 10.46 -2.57
C GLY A 162 -13.45 11.20 -3.60
N GLU A 163 -12.16 11.35 -3.30
CA GLU A 163 -11.14 11.95 -4.16
C GLU A 163 -10.89 11.14 -5.45
N GLY A 164 -11.06 9.81 -5.41
CA GLY A 164 -10.91 8.91 -6.55
C GLY A 164 -12.11 8.88 -7.50
N ARG A 165 -13.25 9.49 -7.12
CA ARG A 165 -14.51 9.45 -7.87
C ARG A 165 -14.37 9.94 -9.32
N ALA A 166 -13.61 11.01 -9.52
CA ALA A 166 -13.42 11.61 -10.85
C ALA A 166 -12.62 10.68 -11.78
N ALA A 167 -11.58 10.02 -11.27
CA ALA A 167 -10.79 9.07 -12.03
C ALA A 167 -11.60 7.82 -12.40
N ARG A 168 -12.42 7.31 -11.46
CA ARG A 168 -13.39 6.24 -11.76
C ARG A 168 -14.36 6.64 -12.87
N ALA A 169 -14.93 7.84 -12.80
CA ALA A 169 -15.85 8.32 -13.84
C ALA A 169 -15.16 8.40 -15.21
N ALA A 170 -13.96 8.96 -15.27
CA ALA A 170 -13.17 9.01 -16.49
C ALA A 170 -12.79 7.61 -17.04
N PHE A 171 -12.53 6.65 -16.15
CA PHE A 171 -12.33 5.24 -16.54
C PHE A 171 -13.57 4.65 -17.22
N ARG A 172 -14.77 4.97 -16.71
CA ARG A 172 -16.05 4.50 -17.29
C ARG A 172 -16.28 5.01 -18.71
N GLU A 173 -15.84 6.24 -18.99
CA GLU A 173 -15.95 6.87 -20.31
C GLU A 173 -14.90 6.40 -21.33
N LEU A 174 -13.91 5.60 -20.91
CA LEU A 174 -12.96 5.00 -21.86
C LEU A 174 -13.68 3.99 -22.75
N ASP A 175 -13.38 4.04 -24.06
CA ASP A 175 -13.72 2.96 -24.97
C ASP A 175 -13.01 1.65 -24.59
N SER A 176 -13.46 0.54 -25.18
CA SER A 176 -12.96 -0.79 -24.86
C SER A 176 -11.46 -0.97 -25.11
N ALA A 177 -10.90 -0.33 -26.14
CA ALA A 177 -9.49 -0.43 -26.49
C ALA A 177 -8.60 0.33 -25.50
N ALA A 178 -9.01 1.54 -25.12
CA ALA A 178 -8.32 2.35 -24.12
C ALA A 178 -8.41 1.69 -22.73
N ARG A 179 -9.59 1.16 -22.38
CA ARG A 179 -9.76 0.43 -21.11
C ARG A 179 -8.85 -0.80 -21.04
N ALA A 180 -8.81 -1.62 -22.10
CA ALA A 180 -7.92 -2.77 -22.16
C ALA A 180 -6.44 -2.37 -22.05
N THR A 181 -6.03 -1.28 -22.72
CA THR A 181 -4.66 -0.77 -22.66
C THR A 181 -4.27 -0.31 -21.24
N LEU A 182 -5.19 0.36 -20.54
CA LEU A 182 -4.95 0.75 -19.14
C LEU A 182 -4.85 -0.48 -18.23
N LEU A 183 -5.76 -1.44 -18.37
CA LEU A 183 -5.77 -2.64 -17.54
C LEU A 183 -4.54 -3.53 -17.81
N GLU A 184 -4.04 -3.59 -19.05
CA GLU A 184 -2.79 -4.27 -19.39
C GLU A 184 -1.60 -3.59 -18.71
N PHE A 185 -1.53 -2.26 -18.74
CA PHE A 185 -0.51 -1.50 -18.02
C PHE A 185 -0.57 -1.74 -16.51
N LEU A 186 -1.74 -1.65 -15.88
CA LEU A 186 -1.90 -1.94 -14.45
C LEU A 186 -1.59 -3.41 -14.13
N GLY A 187 -1.96 -4.33 -15.02
CA GLY A 187 -1.66 -5.76 -14.90
C GLY A 187 -0.18 -6.08 -15.09
N SER A 188 0.61 -5.15 -15.60
CA SER A 188 2.07 -5.27 -15.62
C SER A 188 2.72 -4.85 -14.30
N LEU A 189 2.06 -3.98 -13.52
CA LEU A 189 2.59 -3.48 -12.25
C LEU A 189 2.55 -4.54 -11.14
#